data_AF-A0A8X6QQQ7-F1
#
_entry.id   AF-A0A8X6QQQ7-F1
#
_cell.length_a   1.000
_cell.length_b   1.000
_cell.length_c   1.000
_cell.angle_alpha   90.00
_cell.angle_beta   90.00
_cell.angle_gamma   90.00
#
_symmetry.space_group_name_H-M   'P 1'
#
loop_
_entity.id
_entity.type
_entity.pdbx_description
1 polymer ?
#
loop_
_entity_poly.entity_id
_entity_poly.type
_entity_poly.pdbx_seq_one_letter_code
_entity_poly.pdbx_strand_id
1 'polypeptide(L)'
;MNGVAGVGVYCEHLSHYLSLETAKYAFDGEVEAIKVDLTHLNARPLLSDQAFQADFSDSQAPILTINNCSQTLTSMSVMECRSLMGKMLEKYK
;
A
#
# COMPACT_ATOMS: atom_id res chain seq x y z
N MET A 1 -19.98 19.28 -4.91
CA MET A 1 -19.02 18.43 -4.18
C MET A 1 -17.88 18.13 -5.13
N ASN A 2 -16.70 18.72 -4.92
CA ASN A 2 -15.49 18.24 -5.59
C ASN A 2 -15.18 16.88 -4.94
N GLY A 3 -15.44 15.79 -5.66
CA GLY A 3 -15.35 14.42 -5.16
C GLY A 3 -13.90 13.99 -4.96
N VAL A 4 -13.25 14.56 -3.95
CA VAL A 4 -11.88 14.21 -3.57
C VAL A 4 -11.94 13.25 -2.38
N ALA A 5 -11.31 12.09 -2.52
CA ALA A 5 -11.24 11.08 -1.46
C ALA A 5 -10.05 11.39 -0.55
N GLY A 6 -10.27 11.42 0.77
CA GLY A 6 -9.17 11.50 1.73
C GLY A 6 -8.40 10.19 1.77
N VAL A 7 -7.06 10.27 1.82
CA VAL A 7 -6.17 9.11 1.86
C VAL A 7 -5.36 9.15 3.15
N GLY A 8 -5.20 7.99 3.77
CA GLY A 8 -4.26 7.84 4.86
C GLY A 8 -4.09 6.40 5.28
N VAL A 9 -3.09 6.23 6.14
CA VAL A 9 -2.60 4.95 6.63
C VAL A 9 -2.57 5.03 8.13
N TYR A 10 -3.17 4.05 8.81
CA TYR A 10 -3.05 3.91 10.24
C TYR A 10 -2.08 2.77 10.57
N CYS A 11 -1.00 3.09 11.29
CA CYS A 11 -0.07 2.08 11.78
C CYS A 11 -0.36 1.78 13.25
N GLU A 12 -0.99 0.64 13.53
CA GLU A 12 -1.30 0.20 14.90
C GLU A 12 -0.05 0.15 15.79
N HIS A 13 1.04 -0.41 15.26
CA HIS A 13 2.32 -0.57 15.95
C HIS A 13 2.94 0.75 16.42
N LEU A 14 2.70 1.83 15.66
CA LEU A 14 3.20 3.15 16.01
C LEU A 14 2.11 4.01 16.67
N SER A 15 0.85 3.56 16.70
CA SER A 15 -0.31 4.37 17.09
C SER A 15 -0.34 5.73 16.39
N HIS A 16 0.10 5.76 15.12
CA HIS A 16 0.21 6.96 14.32
C HIS A 16 -0.63 6.83 13.04
N TYR A 17 -1.39 7.87 12.75
CA TYR A 17 -2.06 8.05 11.48
C TYR A 17 -1.22 8.95 10.57
N LEU A 18 -0.94 8.47 9.37
CA LEU A 18 -0.30 9.24 8.32
C LEU A 18 -1.35 9.62 7.28
N SER A 19 -1.68 10.90 7.19
CA SER A 19 -2.53 11.41 6.11
C SER A 19 -1.69 11.60 4.85
N LEU A 20 -2.15 11.03 3.74
CA LEU A 20 -1.46 11.01 2.44
C LEU A 20 -2.11 11.97 1.43
N GLU A 21 -2.73 13.03 1.96
CA GLU A 21 -3.50 14.01 1.19
C GLU A 21 -4.78 13.42 0.56
N THR A 22 -5.21 14.01 -0.55
CA THR A 22 -6.50 13.74 -1.17
C THR A 22 -6.32 13.19 -2.58
N ALA A 23 -6.89 12.02 -2.87
CA ALA A 23 -6.86 11.40 -4.18
C ALA A 23 -8.09 11.76 -5.01
N LYS A 24 -7.91 11.82 -6.33
CA LYS A 24 -8.99 12.06 -7.29
C LYS A 24 -10.00 10.91 -7.32
N TYR A 25 -9.53 9.69 -7.10
CA TYR A 25 -10.35 8.49 -7.01
C TYR A 25 -9.95 7.68 -5.77
N ALA A 26 -10.93 7.03 -5.13
CA ALA A 26 -10.67 6.19 -3.94
C ALA A 26 -9.62 5.10 -4.23
N PHE A 27 -9.70 4.48 -5.42
CA PHE A 27 -8.72 3.50 -5.89
C PHE A 27 -7.28 4.02 -5.88
N ASP A 28 -7.05 5.23 -6.40
CA ASP A 28 -5.69 5.82 -6.43
C ASP A 28 -5.18 6.09 -5.02
N GLY A 29 -6.07 6.49 -4.11
CA GLY A 29 -5.76 6.68 -2.71
C GLY A 29 -5.37 5.38 -2.01
N GLU A 30 -6.14 4.32 -2.22
CA GLU A 30 -5.84 3.00 -1.65
C GLU A 30 -4.51 2.43 -2.18
N VAL A 31 -4.20 2.61 -3.46
CA VAL A 31 -2.90 2.21 -4.03
C VAL A 31 -1.75 2.98 -3.38
N GLU A 32 -1.92 4.28 -3.16
CA GLU A 32 -0.89 5.12 -2.53
C GLU A 32 -0.69 4.78 -1.05
N ALA A 33 -1.78 4.51 -0.33
CA ALA A 33 -1.75 4.02 1.04
C ALA A 33 -0.97 2.70 1.15
N ILE A 34 -1.27 1.73 0.27
CA ILE A 34 -0.54 0.45 0.20
C ILE A 34 0.95 0.70 -0.07
N LYS A 35 1.29 1.61 -1.01
CA LYS A 35 2.69 1.92 -1.34
C LYS A 35 3.47 2.42 -0.12
N VAL A 36 2.85 3.32 0.63
CA VAL A 36 3.42 3.93 1.83
C VAL A 36 3.61 2.88 2.91
N ASP A 37 2.61 2.05 3.17
CA ASP A 37 2.73 0.93 4.11
C ASP A 37 3.88 0.00 3.76
N LEU A 38 3.96 -0.43 2.50
CA LEU A 38 5.05 -1.29 2.01
C LEU A 38 6.42 -0.62 2.14
N THR A 39 6.51 0.70 1.90
CA THR A 39 7.75 1.46 2.05
C THR A 39 8.19 1.52 3.52
N HIS A 40 7.25 1.77 4.44
CA HIS A 40 7.50 1.78 5.87
C HIS A 40 7.95 0.41 6.38
N LEU A 41 7.27 -0.67 5.96
CA LEU A 41 7.65 -2.05 6.30
C LEU A 41 9.04 -2.42 5.77
N ASN A 42 9.38 -2.02 4.54
CA ASN A 42 10.70 -2.29 3.97
C ASN A 42 11.82 -1.54 4.72
N ALA A 43 11.55 -0.32 5.18
CA ALA A 43 12.49 0.50 5.95
C ALA A 43 12.67 0.02 7.40
N ARG A 44 11.68 -0.68 7.97
CA ARG A 44 11.69 -1.15 9.37
C ARG A 44 11.36 -2.65 9.49
N PRO A 45 12.31 -3.52 9.14
CA PRO A 45 12.08 -4.97 9.07
C PRO A 45 11.78 -5.62 10.43
N LEU A 46 12.27 -5.04 11.52
CA LEU A 46 12.12 -5.60 12.87
C LEU A 46 10.68 -5.67 13.40
N LEU A 47 9.73 -4.98 12.75
CA LEU A 47 8.31 -5.01 13.11
C LEU A 47 7.48 -5.93 12.19
N SER A 48 8.10 -6.55 11.17
CA SER A 48 7.38 -7.21 10.07
C SER A 48 6.85 -8.60 10.38
N ASP A 49 7.42 -9.30 11.37
CA ASP A 49 7.00 -10.69 11.67
C ASP A 49 5.54 -10.77 12.16
N GLN A 50 4.97 -9.67 12.65
CA GLN A 50 3.55 -9.54 12.98
C GLN A 50 2.79 -8.56 12.08
N ALA A 51 3.45 -7.55 11.51
CA ALA A 51 2.81 -6.49 10.72
C ALA A 51 2.46 -6.87 9.27
N PHE A 52 2.85 -8.05 8.77
CA PHE A 52 2.44 -8.51 7.43
C PHE A 52 0.93 -8.80 7.34
N GLN A 53 0.26 -8.92 8.48
CA GLN A 53 -1.19 -8.92 8.59
C GLN A 53 -1.72 -7.47 8.62
N ALA A 54 -1.28 -6.64 7.67
CA ALA A 54 -1.94 -5.37 7.41
C ALA A 54 -3.30 -5.72 6.79
N ASP A 55 -4.37 -5.51 7.56
CA ASP A 55 -5.75 -5.74 7.12
C ASP A 55 -6.12 -4.73 6.03
N PHE A 56 -5.74 -5.03 4.79
CA PHE A 56 -6.23 -4.35 3.60
C PHE A 56 -7.65 -4.80 3.23
N SER A 57 -8.47 -5.16 4.22
CA SER A 57 -9.75 -5.87 4.06
C SER A 57 -10.71 -5.15 3.11
N ASP A 58 -10.68 -3.82 3.13
CA ASP A 58 -11.51 -2.96 2.27
C ASP A 58 -10.88 -2.69 0.88
N SER A 59 -9.57 -2.93 0.71
CA SER A 59 -8.80 -2.61 -0.50
C SER A 59 -8.60 -3.80 -1.46
N GLN A 60 -9.58 -4.71 -1.56
CA GLN A 60 -9.46 -5.92 -2.38
C GLN A 60 -9.17 -5.63 -3.86
N ALA A 61 -9.79 -4.60 -4.44
CA ALA A 61 -9.61 -4.24 -5.85
C ALA A 61 -8.19 -3.72 -6.16
N PRO A 62 -7.60 -2.79 -5.37
CA PRO A 62 -6.18 -2.43 -5.47
C PRO A 62 -5.24 -3.61 -5.32
N ILE A 63 -5.43 -4.48 -4.32
CA ILE A 63 -4.56 -5.64 -4.08
C ILE A 63 -4.59 -6.59 -5.28
N LEU A 64 -5.79 -6.92 -5.78
CA LEU A 64 -5.94 -7.76 -6.96
C LEU A 64 -5.27 -7.12 -8.18
N THR A 65 -5.35 -5.81 -8.32
CA THR A 65 -4.70 -5.07 -9.42
C THR A 65 -3.18 -5.09 -9.30
N ILE A 66 -2.63 -4.92 -8.09
CA ILE A 66 -1.19 -4.99 -7.82
C ILE A 66 -0.66 -6.41 -8.07
N ASN A 67 -1.38 -7.44 -7.61
CA ASN A 67 -0.99 -8.84 -7.79
C ASN A 67 -1.05 -9.28 -9.27
N ASN A 68 -2.08 -8.85 -10.00
CA ASN A 68 -2.31 -9.23 -11.39
C ASN A 68 -1.72 -8.22 -12.39
N CYS A 69 -1.00 -7.20 -11.92
CA CYS A 69 -0.45 -6.16 -12.79
C CYS A 69 0.45 -6.81 -13.86
N SER A 70 0.39 -6.34 -15.10
CA SER A 70 1.38 -6.66 -16.13
C SER A 70 2.16 -5.40 -16.47
N GLN A 71 3.43 -5.54 -16.86
CA GLN A 71 4.35 -4.40 -17.01
C GLN A 71 3.91 -3.36 -18.05
N THR A 72 2.90 -3.64 -18.86
CA THR A 72 2.60 -2.89 -20.10
C THR A 72 1.49 -1.85 -19.99
N LEU A 73 0.62 -1.88 -18.97
CA LEU A 73 -0.57 -1.00 -18.89
C LEU A 73 -0.89 -0.46 -17.50
N THR A 74 -0.01 -0.65 -16.52
CA THR A 74 -0.31 -0.30 -15.12
C THR A 74 0.38 0.99 -14.68
N SER A 75 -0.27 1.75 -13.79
CA SER A 75 0.30 2.99 -13.26
C SER A 75 1.62 2.74 -12.51
N MET A 76 2.48 3.76 -12.47
CA MET A 76 3.79 3.68 -11.80
C MET A 76 3.66 3.27 -10.33
N SER A 77 2.69 3.84 -9.59
CA SER A 77 2.43 3.48 -8.20
C SER A 77 2.08 2.00 -8.01
N VAL A 78 1.28 1.42 -8.92
CA VAL A 78 0.94 -0.02 -8.84
C VAL A 78 2.17 -0.91 -9.09
N MET A 79 3.03 -0.53 -10.04
CA MET A 79 4.27 -1.26 -10.29
C MET A 79 5.25 -1.16 -9.11
N GLU A 80 5.36 0.01 -8.48
CA GLU A 80 6.18 0.23 -7.28
C GLU A 80 5.69 -0.62 -6.10
N CYS A 81 4.38 -0.64 -5.84
CA CYS A 81 3.78 -1.52 -4.84
C CYS A 81 4.17 -2.98 -5.07
N ARG A 82 4.02 -3.47 -6.31
CA ARG A 82 4.37 -4.85 -6.66
C ARG A 82 5.85 -5.15 -6.44
N SER A 83 6.73 -4.24 -6.84
CA SER A 83 8.17 -4.39 -6.63
C SER A 83 8.52 -4.46 -5.14
N LEU A 84 7.92 -3.60 -4.32
CA LEU A 84 8.12 -3.61 -2.86
C LEU A 84 7.61 -4.91 -2.23
N MET A 85 6.41 -5.38 -2.61
CA MET A 85 5.88 -6.66 -2.13
C MET A 85 6.81 -7.83 -2.48
N GLY A 86 7.34 -7.87 -3.71
CA GLY A 86 8.31 -8.89 -4.13
C GLY A 86 9.59 -8.87 -3.30
N LYS A 87 10.16 -7.68 -3.07
CA LYS A 87 11.37 -7.51 -2.23
C LYS A 87 11.15 -7.97 -0.79
N MET A 88 9.98 -7.69 -0.22
CA MET A 88 9.65 -8.17 1.12
C MET A 88 9.50 -9.70 1.15
N LEU A 89 8.82 -10.29 0.15
CA LEU A 89 8.68 -11.75 0.04
C LEU A 89 10.02 -12.47 -0.07
N GLU A 90 11.00 -11.90 -0.78
CA GLU A 90 12.36 -12.43 -0.86
C GLU A 90 13.15 -12.28 0.45
N LYS A 91 12.92 -11.17 1.18
CA LYS A 91 13.63 -10.85 2.42
C LYS A 91 13.16 -11.66 3.63
N TYR A 92 11.89 -12.07 3.65
CA TYR A 92 11.27 -12.86 4.73
C TYR A 92 11.05 -14.33 4.36
N LYS A 93 11.79 -14.83 3.36
CA LYS A 93 11.77 -16.23 2.92
C LYS A 93 12.66 -17.12 3.79
#